data_AF-A0A4U0WJS0-F1
#
_entry.id   AF-A0A4U0WJS0-F1
#
_cell.length_a   1.000
_cell.length_b   1.000
_cell.length_c   1.000
_cell.angle_alpha   90.00
_cell.angle_beta   90.00
_cell.angle_gamma   90.00
#
_symmetry.space_group_name_H-M   'P 1'
#
loop_
_entity.id
_entity.type
_entity.pdbx_description
1 polymer ?
#
loop_
_entity_poly.entity_id
_entity_poly.type
_entity_poly.pdbx_seq_one_letter_code
_entity_poly.pdbx_strand_id
1 'polypeptide(L)'
;MHTSNADLMTPVKLTGKYGGFSSACLGGNRILKYLILATITLTCTFVYFIYDTHTSAERVDKIHAFDASPSVSQEHEHPIGKLIRYAQAEQGRLLSRQSHDLSTAVIRYQERRGRRPPPDFNAWFDYAQKHDAIIVEEFFDRIYDDLNPFWTLEPRELRRRSGPWAHEHVISVRNRKAILKTTHADPMGRMPQWHRVVEELAQWLPDVDLPVNVMDESRLLVPWKEINERVRKEAAERRVVPPSEVRTEFTGLPAIDAEPEDEPFDVRWIGEGSYWDLLRQTCPPDSPSRNIPPIDIYHDAIDMPIAYPRHSFSGYVQNWTLSKDPCQHPRLRSLHGTFIEPVSINTTQSLIPLFGGCKLRQNNDVLFPPAMYLSTEELYAGRGDRGPEWIQKKDGVVWRGVASGGRNKAETWTHFHRHRYVQMLNGTAVHESEIGSLPAEGTTFKLPAQGHYSLVAPGNGRKHLHAGGCNKGVLDVILAGMDENYLSQRGP
;
A
#
# COMPACT_ATOMS: atom_id res chain seq x y z
N MET A 1 -38.32 56.14 -13.00
CA MET A 1 -39.00 56.28 -14.30
C MET A 1 -39.46 54.89 -14.72
N HIS A 2 -40.79 54.73 -14.83
CA HIS A 2 -41.60 53.58 -15.28
C HIS A 2 -41.39 52.24 -14.55
N THR A 3 -42.25 51.71 -13.66
CA THR A 3 -43.70 51.31 -13.72
C THR A 3 -44.02 50.42 -14.93
N SER A 4 -44.69 49.25 -14.83
CA SER A 4 -45.60 48.71 -13.81
C SER A 4 -45.81 47.16 -13.87
N ASN A 5 -46.38 46.63 -12.77
CA ASN A 5 -47.35 45.52 -12.58
C ASN A 5 -46.97 44.06 -12.95
N ALA A 6 -46.87 43.12 -12.01
CA ALA A 6 -47.86 42.53 -11.07
C ALA A 6 -48.68 41.38 -11.69
N ASP A 7 -48.48 40.14 -11.21
CA ASP A 7 -49.56 39.40 -10.50
C ASP A 7 -49.07 38.06 -9.90
N LEU A 8 -49.43 37.89 -8.63
CA LEU A 8 -49.46 36.65 -7.86
C LEU A 8 -50.84 35.98 -8.06
N MET A 9 -50.92 34.65 -8.12
CA MET A 9 -51.72 33.79 -7.21
C MET A 9 -52.06 32.38 -7.77
N THR A 10 -51.59 31.37 -7.02
CA THR A 10 -52.27 30.12 -6.54
C THR A 10 -52.95 29.10 -7.49
N PRO A 11 -53.08 27.84 -7.03
CA PRO A 11 -53.22 26.66 -7.89
C PRO A 11 -54.67 26.27 -8.17
N VAL A 12 -54.92 25.76 -9.38
CA VAL A 12 -56.22 25.23 -9.80
C VAL A 12 -56.25 23.70 -9.65
N LYS A 13 -57.15 23.25 -8.77
CA LYS A 13 -57.70 21.90 -8.72
C LYS A 13 -58.51 21.63 -9.99
N LEU A 14 -58.25 20.50 -10.64
CA LEU A 14 -59.20 19.87 -11.56
C LEU A 14 -59.77 18.61 -10.91
N THR A 15 -61.07 18.65 -10.66
CA THR A 15 -61.93 17.57 -10.22
C THR A 15 -62.28 16.67 -11.42
N GLY A 16 -62.25 15.35 -11.22
CA GLY A 16 -62.60 14.38 -12.26
C GLY A 16 -62.96 13.01 -11.67
N LYS A 17 -64.23 12.88 -11.27
CA LYS A 17 -65.04 11.69 -10.97
C LYS A 17 -64.33 10.31 -10.95
N TYR A 18 -64.34 9.70 -9.77
CA TYR A 18 -64.24 8.24 -9.58
C TYR A 18 -65.44 7.56 -10.28
N GLY A 19 -65.21 7.08 -11.50
CA GLY A 19 -66.02 6.06 -12.14
C GLY A 19 -65.48 4.70 -11.75
N GLY A 20 -66.30 3.90 -11.07
CA GLY A 20 -65.95 2.54 -10.69
C GLY A 20 -65.60 1.68 -11.90
N PHE A 21 -64.43 1.06 -11.87
CA PHE A 21 -64.17 -0.12 -12.70
C PHE A 21 -64.54 -1.36 -11.91
N SER A 22 -65.69 -1.88 -12.30
CA SER A 22 -66.20 -3.22 -12.03
C SER A 22 -65.12 -4.27 -12.29
N SER A 23 -65.03 -5.20 -11.33
CA SER A 23 -64.45 -6.52 -11.53
C SER A 23 -65.27 -7.27 -12.59
N ALA A 24 -64.77 -7.33 -13.81
CA ALA A 24 -65.24 -8.27 -14.82
C ALA A 24 -64.14 -8.58 -15.86
N CYS A 25 -63.65 -9.83 -15.79
CA CYS A 25 -63.23 -10.65 -16.92
C CYS A 25 -62.12 -10.13 -17.85
N LEU A 26 -60.86 -10.35 -17.44
CA LEU A 26 -59.84 -10.89 -18.35
C LEU A 26 -59.26 -12.16 -17.74
N GLY A 27 -59.95 -13.28 -17.99
CA GLY A 27 -59.37 -14.63 -17.93
C GLY A 27 -58.29 -14.76 -19.01
N GLY A 28 -57.16 -14.08 -18.80
CA GLY A 28 -55.99 -14.10 -19.67
C GLY A 28 -55.00 -15.13 -19.16
N ASN A 29 -55.12 -16.34 -19.72
CA ASN A 29 -54.25 -17.51 -19.65
C ASN A 29 -53.04 -17.40 -18.69
N ARG A 30 -53.04 -18.13 -17.56
CA ARG A 30 -51.89 -18.23 -16.62
C ARG A 30 -50.59 -18.55 -17.37
N ILE A 31 -50.70 -19.32 -18.45
CA ILE A 31 -49.63 -19.66 -19.37
C ILE A 31 -48.96 -18.41 -19.97
N LEU A 32 -49.72 -17.38 -20.35
CA LEU A 32 -49.17 -16.14 -20.92
C LEU A 32 -48.37 -15.34 -19.89
N LYS A 33 -48.80 -15.32 -18.62
CA LYS A 33 -48.05 -14.66 -17.54
C LYS A 33 -46.75 -15.40 -17.22
N TYR A 34 -46.78 -16.73 -17.21
CA TYR A 34 -45.56 -17.54 -17.05
C TYR A 34 -44.63 -17.42 -18.25
N LEU A 35 -45.16 -17.31 -19.47
CA LEU A 35 -44.37 -17.05 -20.67
C LEU A 35 -43.67 -15.70 -20.60
N ILE A 36 -44.38 -14.62 -20.27
CA ILE A 36 -43.79 -13.28 -20.12
C ILE A 36 -42.69 -13.29 -19.04
N LEU A 37 -42.96 -13.89 -17.88
CA LEU A 37 -41.97 -13.98 -16.81
C LEU A 37 -40.75 -14.79 -17.25
N ALA A 38 -40.95 -15.95 -17.90
CA ALA A 38 -39.88 -16.76 -18.44
C ALA A 38 -39.07 -16.01 -19.50
N THR A 39 -39.72 -15.21 -20.36
CA THR A 39 -39.03 -14.41 -21.38
C THR A 39 -38.16 -13.34 -20.73
N ILE A 40 -38.69 -12.61 -19.73
CA ILE A 40 -37.94 -11.60 -18.97
C ILE A 40 -36.73 -12.24 -18.28
N THR A 41 -36.94 -13.38 -17.62
CA THR A 41 -35.86 -14.08 -16.91
C THR A 41 -34.79 -14.56 -17.88
N LEU A 42 -35.18 -15.10 -19.04
CA LEU A 42 -34.27 -15.54 -20.09
C LEU A 42 -33.49 -14.36 -20.73
N THR A 43 -34.13 -13.22 -20.94
CA THR A 43 -33.43 -12.02 -21.41
C THR A 43 -32.46 -11.48 -20.38
N CYS A 44 -32.83 -11.46 -19.09
CA CYS A 44 -31.93 -11.01 -18.03
C CYS A 44 -30.72 -11.94 -17.86
N THR A 45 -30.93 -13.26 -17.92
CA THR A 45 -29.82 -14.22 -17.88
C THR A 45 -28.95 -14.13 -19.13
N PHE A 46 -29.53 -13.92 -20.31
CA PHE A 46 -28.76 -13.73 -21.55
C PHE A 46 -27.93 -12.44 -21.54
N VAL A 47 -28.49 -11.31 -21.05
CA VAL A 47 -27.75 -10.06 -20.87
C VAL A 47 -26.65 -10.20 -19.82
N TYR A 48 -26.92 -10.90 -18.71
CA TYR A 48 -25.90 -11.20 -17.71
C TYR A 48 -24.78 -12.06 -18.30
N PHE A 49 -25.11 -13.08 -19.10
CA PHE A 49 -24.12 -13.93 -19.75
C PHE A 49 -23.30 -13.17 -20.80
N ILE A 50 -23.90 -12.26 -21.56
CA ILE A 50 -23.18 -11.37 -22.48
C ILE A 50 -22.25 -10.43 -21.72
N TYR A 51 -22.71 -9.86 -20.60
CA TYR A 51 -21.88 -8.97 -19.78
C TYR A 51 -20.72 -9.72 -19.10
N ASP A 52 -20.97 -10.92 -18.57
CA ASP A 52 -19.96 -11.78 -17.96
C ASP A 52 -18.96 -12.32 -18.98
N THR A 53 -19.42 -12.70 -20.18
CA THR A 53 -18.52 -13.11 -21.28
C THR A 53 -17.73 -11.95 -21.84
N HIS A 54 -18.28 -10.74 -21.96
CA HIS A 54 -17.51 -9.55 -22.35
C HIS A 54 -16.48 -9.15 -21.29
N THR A 55 -16.84 -9.14 -20.01
CA THR A 55 -15.90 -8.80 -18.93
C THR A 55 -14.83 -9.87 -18.71
N SER A 56 -15.17 -11.13 -18.92
CA SER A 56 -14.22 -12.25 -18.92
C SER A 56 -13.33 -12.23 -20.16
N ALA A 57 -13.88 -11.93 -21.35
CA ALA A 57 -13.10 -11.76 -22.58
C ALA A 57 -12.15 -10.55 -22.49
N GLU A 58 -12.58 -9.41 -21.95
CA GLU A 58 -11.68 -8.28 -21.66
C GLU A 58 -10.58 -8.63 -20.65
N ARG A 59 -10.88 -9.49 -19.66
CA ARG A 59 -9.90 -9.95 -18.68
C ARG A 59 -8.91 -10.93 -19.31
N VAL A 60 -9.36 -11.81 -20.19
CA VAL A 60 -8.57 -12.82 -20.90
C VAL A 60 -7.75 -12.17 -22.03
N ASP A 61 -8.29 -11.20 -22.77
CA ASP A 61 -7.57 -10.39 -23.75
C ASP A 61 -6.51 -9.51 -23.07
N LYS A 62 -6.77 -8.98 -21.87
CA LYS A 62 -5.73 -8.32 -21.05
C LYS A 62 -4.63 -9.26 -20.57
N ILE A 63 -4.90 -10.57 -20.47
CA ILE A 63 -3.92 -11.58 -20.08
C ILE A 63 -3.14 -12.10 -21.30
N HIS A 64 -3.79 -12.27 -22.46
CA HIS A 64 -3.18 -12.88 -23.66
C HIS A 64 -2.69 -11.89 -24.73
N ALA A 65 -3.20 -10.65 -24.79
CA ALA A 65 -2.61 -9.61 -25.65
C ALA A 65 -1.17 -9.24 -25.24
N PHE A 66 -0.72 -9.73 -24.09
CA PHE A 66 0.63 -9.49 -23.53
C PHE A 66 1.65 -10.61 -23.82
N ASP A 67 1.24 -11.75 -24.38
CA ASP A 67 2.14 -12.85 -24.80
C ASP A 67 2.56 -12.76 -26.28
N ALA A 68 2.16 -11.70 -26.99
CA ALA A 68 2.60 -11.48 -28.36
C ALA A 68 4.10 -11.12 -28.39
N SER A 69 4.92 -12.05 -28.88
CA SER A 69 6.30 -11.79 -29.27
C SER A 69 6.34 -10.58 -30.22
N PRO A 70 7.18 -9.56 -29.96
CA PRO A 70 7.16 -8.33 -30.74
C PRO A 70 7.52 -8.62 -32.20
N SER A 71 6.59 -8.33 -33.11
CA SER A 71 6.85 -8.29 -34.54
C SER A 71 7.90 -7.23 -34.85
N VAL A 72 8.79 -7.57 -35.78
CA VAL A 72 10.08 -6.94 -36.16
C VAL A 72 9.97 -5.52 -36.74
N SER A 73 8.98 -4.71 -36.35
CA SER A 73 8.78 -3.34 -36.85
C SER A 73 8.59 -2.26 -35.77
N GLN A 74 8.94 -2.52 -34.51
CA GLN A 74 9.08 -1.48 -33.47
C GLN A 74 10.55 -1.17 -33.21
N GLU A 75 11.18 -0.45 -34.13
CA GLU A 75 12.44 0.24 -33.81
C GLU A 75 12.13 1.47 -32.93
N HIS A 76 12.80 1.52 -31.77
CA HIS A 76 13.13 2.73 -31.00
C HIS A 76 12.12 3.31 -29.99
N GLU A 77 11.50 2.49 -29.15
CA GLU A 77 10.98 3.01 -27.88
C GLU A 77 11.55 2.27 -26.67
N HIS A 78 12.18 3.02 -25.75
CA HIS A 78 12.69 2.48 -24.50
C HIS A 78 11.54 2.02 -23.58
N PRO A 79 11.60 0.83 -22.94
CA PRO A 79 10.52 0.32 -22.09
C PRO A 79 10.06 1.28 -20.99
N ILE A 80 10.98 2.08 -20.43
CA ILE A 80 10.63 3.11 -19.42
C ILE A 80 9.65 4.15 -19.99
N GLY A 81 9.79 4.55 -21.26
CA GLY A 81 8.89 5.54 -21.86
C GLY A 81 7.43 5.07 -21.85
N LYS A 82 7.22 3.79 -22.13
CA LYS A 82 5.90 3.15 -22.03
C LYS A 82 5.40 3.08 -20.59
N LEU A 83 6.26 2.73 -19.62
CA LEU A 83 5.90 2.73 -18.20
C LEU A 83 5.55 4.12 -17.67
N ILE A 84 6.25 5.18 -18.10
CA ILE A 84 5.94 6.57 -17.74
C ILE A 84 4.55 6.95 -18.25
N ARG A 85 4.23 6.68 -19.52
CA ARG A 85 2.89 6.98 -20.06
C ARG A 85 1.80 6.22 -19.31
N TYR A 86 2.03 4.96 -18.97
CA TYR A 86 1.09 4.19 -18.16
C TYR A 86 0.92 4.77 -16.76
N ALA A 87 2.00 5.17 -16.10
CA ALA A 87 1.93 5.82 -14.79
C ALA A 87 1.19 7.17 -14.85
N GLN A 88 1.41 7.98 -15.89
CA GLN A 88 0.72 9.25 -16.10
C GLN A 88 -0.79 9.05 -16.35
N ALA A 89 -1.16 8.07 -17.20
CA ALA A 89 -2.56 7.74 -17.45
C ALA A 89 -3.26 7.26 -16.18
N GLU A 90 -2.60 6.39 -15.41
CA GLU A 90 -3.11 5.89 -14.13
C GLU A 90 -3.26 6.99 -13.09
N GLN A 91 -2.27 7.89 -12.98
CA GLN A 91 -2.34 9.07 -12.11
C GLN A 91 -3.53 9.96 -12.49
N GLY A 92 -3.73 10.25 -13.78
CA GLY A 92 -4.88 11.03 -14.25
C GLY A 92 -6.21 10.35 -13.91
N ARG A 93 -6.30 9.02 -14.08
CA ARG A 93 -7.48 8.22 -13.73
C ARG A 93 -7.76 8.29 -12.22
N LEU A 94 -6.74 8.17 -11.36
CA LEU A 94 -6.88 8.27 -9.92
C LEU A 94 -7.36 9.67 -9.49
N LEU A 95 -6.73 10.72 -10.00
CA LEU A 95 -7.08 12.11 -9.66
C LEU A 95 -8.47 12.51 -10.16
N SER A 96 -8.94 11.95 -11.29
CA SER A 96 -10.32 12.18 -11.77
C SER A 96 -11.41 11.71 -10.79
N ARG A 97 -11.03 10.87 -9.81
CA ARG A 97 -11.90 10.37 -8.73
C ARG A 97 -11.75 11.16 -7.44
N GLN A 98 -11.18 12.37 -7.48
CA GLN A 98 -11.10 13.26 -6.32
C GLN A 98 -12.48 13.74 -5.90
N SER A 99 -12.76 13.69 -4.60
CA SER A 99 -14.00 14.20 -4.00
C SER A 99 -13.81 15.66 -3.63
N HIS A 100 -14.64 16.54 -4.18
CA HIS A 100 -14.60 17.99 -3.93
C HIS A 100 -15.69 18.47 -2.98
N ASP A 101 -16.66 17.61 -2.65
CA ASP A 101 -17.73 17.90 -1.71
C ASP A 101 -18.01 16.69 -0.81
N LEU A 102 -18.61 16.97 0.35
CA LEU A 102 -18.90 15.97 1.37
C LEU A 102 -19.83 14.86 0.86
N SER A 103 -20.83 15.19 0.05
CA SER A 103 -21.80 14.21 -0.43
C SER A 103 -21.16 13.18 -1.36
N THR A 104 -20.30 13.64 -2.28
CA THR A 104 -19.49 12.79 -3.15
C THR A 104 -18.51 11.94 -2.35
N ALA A 105 -17.86 12.51 -1.33
CA ALA A 105 -16.95 11.77 -0.45
C ALA A 105 -17.67 10.64 0.30
N VAL A 106 -18.86 10.91 0.85
CA VAL A 106 -19.68 9.91 1.55
C VAL A 106 -20.12 8.78 0.61
N ILE A 107 -20.56 9.11 -0.61
CA ILE A 107 -20.96 8.11 -1.61
C ILE A 107 -19.77 7.21 -1.97
N ARG A 108 -18.62 7.80 -2.30
CA ARG A 108 -17.43 7.04 -2.67
C ARG A 108 -16.88 6.20 -1.53
N TYR A 109 -16.95 6.72 -0.30
CA TYR A 109 -16.64 5.94 0.89
C TYR A 109 -17.56 4.73 0.98
N GLN A 110 -18.89 4.90 0.83
CA GLN A 110 -19.82 3.78 0.92
C GLN A 110 -19.61 2.75 -0.18
N GLU A 111 -19.39 3.19 -1.42
CA GLU A 111 -19.09 2.31 -2.56
C GLU A 111 -17.80 1.52 -2.35
N ARG A 112 -16.74 2.16 -1.85
CA ARG A 112 -15.42 1.52 -1.70
C ARG A 112 -15.29 0.71 -0.42
N ARG A 113 -15.84 1.21 0.68
CA ARG A 113 -15.70 0.63 2.03
C ARG A 113 -16.85 -0.28 2.41
N GLY A 114 -17.97 -0.25 1.68
CA GLY A 114 -19.17 -1.03 1.97
C GLY A 114 -19.78 -0.72 3.34
N ARG A 115 -19.50 0.47 3.88
CA ARG A 115 -19.88 0.92 5.23
C ARG A 115 -20.22 2.41 5.19
N ARG A 116 -20.99 2.89 6.18
CA ARG A 116 -21.14 4.33 6.37
C ARG A 116 -19.85 4.92 6.95
N PRO A 117 -19.50 6.16 6.59
CA PRO A 117 -18.41 6.87 7.25
C PRO A 117 -18.61 6.96 8.76
N PRO A 118 -17.53 7.04 9.56
CA PRO A 118 -17.63 7.18 11.01
C PRO A 118 -18.33 8.49 11.42
N PRO A 119 -18.79 8.61 12.68
CA PRO A 119 -19.21 9.89 13.22
C PRO A 119 -18.11 10.96 13.04
N ASP A 120 -18.52 12.22 12.90
CA ASP A 120 -17.63 13.36 12.65
C ASP A 120 -16.86 13.32 11.31
N PHE A 121 -17.28 12.49 10.34
CA PHE A 121 -16.66 12.45 9.00
C PHE A 121 -16.71 13.78 8.24
N ASN A 122 -17.75 14.60 8.48
CA ASN A 122 -17.81 15.96 7.96
C ASN A 122 -16.67 16.84 8.51
N ALA A 123 -16.35 16.73 9.80
CA ALA A 123 -15.24 17.48 10.40
C ALA A 123 -13.89 17.04 9.83
N TRP A 124 -13.70 15.72 9.60
CA TRP A 124 -12.54 15.22 8.86
C TRP A 124 -12.46 15.80 7.45
N PHE A 125 -13.58 15.83 6.72
CA PHE A 125 -13.64 16.36 5.36
C PHE A 125 -13.31 17.87 5.33
N ASP A 126 -13.89 18.65 6.24
CA ASP A 126 -13.64 20.08 6.37
C ASP A 126 -12.17 20.36 6.73
N TYR A 127 -11.61 19.57 7.64
CA TYR A 127 -10.18 19.63 7.98
C TYR A 127 -9.31 19.32 6.75
N ALA A 128 -9.61 18.23 6.05
CA ALA A 128 -8.88 17.84 4.84
C ALA A 128 -8.92 18.95 3.77
N GLN A 129 -10.09 19.55 3.53
CA GLN A 129 -10.24 20.67 2.59
C GLN A 129 -9.45 21.91 3.04
N LYS A 130 -9.51 22.27 4.33
CA LYS A 130 -8.77 23.42 4.88
C LYS A 130 -7.25 23.30 4.71
N HIS A 131 -6.74 22.07 4.65
CA HIS A 131 -5.33 21.77 4.48
C HIS A 131 -4.97 21.33 3.04
N ASP A 132 -5.82 21.66 2.06
CA ASP A 132 -5.61 21.38 0.63
C ASP A 132 -5.34 19.89 0.32
N ALA A 133 -5.90 18.99 1.12
CA ALA A 133 -5.69 17.56 0.96
C ALA A 133 -6.42 17.02 -0.28
N ILE A 134 -5.73 16.17 -1.05
CA ILE A 134 -6.33 15.46 -2.18
C ILE A 134 -7.12 14.27 -1.65
N ILE A 135 -8.45 14.37 -1.70
CA ILE A 135 -9.36 13.33 -1.19
C ILE A 135 -9.71 12.36 -2.31
N VAL A 136 -8.93 11.28 -2.44
CA VAL A 136 -9.22 10.14 -3.32
C VAL A 136 -9.31 8.90 -2.44
N GLU A 137 -10.49 8.29 -2.36
CA GLU A 137 -10.72 7.15 -1.45
C GLU A 137 -9.67 6.04 -1.61
N GLU A 138 -9.26 5.72 -2.84
CA GLU A 138 -8.24 4.72 -3.16
C GLU A 138 -6.87 4.98 -2.49
N PHE A 139 -6.52 6.23 -2.17
CA PHE A 139 -5.27 6.54 -1.44
C PHE A 139 -5.29 6.04 0.01
N PHE A 140 -6.48 5.89 0.59
CA PHE A 140 -6.67 5.49 1.99
C PHE A 140 -6.84 3.98 2.16
N ASP A 141 -6.73 3.19 1.08
CA ASP A 141 -6.92 1.72 1.14
C ASP A 141 -6.08 1.05 2.20
N ARG A 142 -4.82 1.49 2.37
CA ARG A 142 -3.92 0.97 3.38
C ARG A 142 -4.54 1.01 4.78
N ILE A 143 -5.25 2.08 5.14
CA ILE A 143 -5.90 2.21 6.45
C ILE A 143 -6.91 1.07 6.63
N TYR A 144 -7.74 0.81 5.62
CA TYR A 144 -8.79 -0.21 5.73
C TYR A 144 -8.23 -1.62 5.60
N ASP A 145 -7.25 -1.85 4.74
CA ASP A 145 -6.54 -3.14 4.64
C ASP A 145 -5.96 -3.54 5.99
N ASP A 146 -5.37 -2.58 6.70
CA ASP A 146 -4.78 -2.79 8.02
C ASP A 146 -5.85 -2.97 9.10
N LEU A 147 -6.97 -2.24 9.03
CA LEU A 147 -8.05 -2.29 10.03
C LEU A 147 -9.05 -3.45 9.86
N ASN A 148 -9.21 -4.00 8.64
CA ASN A 148 -10.21 -5.03 8.34
C ASN A 148 -10.19 -6.23 9.30
N PRO A 149 -9.04 -6.83 9.67
CA PRO A 149 -9.01 -7.95 10.61
C PRO A 149 -9.63 -7.63 11.98
N PHE A 150 -9.54 -6.39 12.43
CA PHE A 150 -9.99 -5.95 13.76
C PHE A 150 -11.50 -5.80 13.87
N TRP A 151 -12.22 -5.62 12.76
CA TRP A 151 -13.69 -5.52 12.75
C TRP A 151 -14.40 -6.80 13.22
N THR A 152 -13.68 -7.91 13.29
CA THR A 152 -14.20 -9.18 13.80
C THR A 152 -14.07 -9.36 15.31
N LEU A 153 -13.35 -8.46 15.99
CA LEU A 153 -13.15 -8.50 17.42
C LEU A 153 -14.33 -7.81 18.14
N GLU A 154 -14.72 -8.37 19.27
CA GLU A 154 -15.67 -7.71 20.17
C GLU A 154 -15.11 -6.36 20.62
N PRO A 155 -15.89 -5.26 20.64
CA PRO A 155 -15.39 -3.93 20.97
C PRO A 155 -14.67 -3.85 22.31
N ARG A 156 -15.12 -4.60 23.32
CA ARG A 156 -14.46 -4.68 24.64
C ARG A 156 -13.07 -5.32 24.53
N GLU A 157 -12.95 -6.41 23.79
CA GLU A 157 -11.69 -7.12 23.60
C GLU A 157 -10.69 -6.26 22.81
N LEU A 158 -11.13 -5.56 21.76
CA LEU A 158 -10.29 -4.63 21.01
C LEU A 158 -9.71 -3.53 21.92
N ARG A 159 -10.55 -2.93 22.78
CA ARG A 159 -10.11 -1.91 23.73
C ARG A 159 -9.15 -2.46 24.78
N ARG A 160 -9.43 -3.64 25.32
CA ARG A 160 -8.53 -4.33 26.26
C ARG A 160 -7.15 -4.59 25.65
N ARG A 161 -7.11 -5.03 24.38
CA ARG A 161 -5.86 -5.20 23.61
C ARG A 161 -5.13 -3.89 23.31
N SER A 162 -5.84 -2.76 23.32
CA SER A 162 -5.29 -1.42 23.09
C SER A 162 -4.89 -0.72 24.38
N GLY A 163 -5.28 -1.27 25.54
CA GLY A 163 -5.23 -0.58 26.82
C GLY A 163 -3.83 -0.10 27.17
N PRO A 164 -3.70 1.04 27.88
CA PRO A 164 -2.42 1.70 28.13
C PRO A 164 -1.43 0.85 28.93
N TRP A 165 -1.92 -0.11 29.70
CA TRP A 165 -1.11 -0.99 30.54
C TRP A 165 -0.53 -2.19 29.77
N ALA A 166 -1.04 -2.48 28.56
CA ALA A 166 -0.56 -3.60 27.74
C ALA A 166 0.67 -3.23 26.88
N HIS A 167 1.06 -1.95 26.83
CA HIS A 167 2.06 -1.46 25.89
C HIS A 167 3.01 -0.43 26.51
N GLU A 168 4.23 -0.39 25.97
CA GLU A 168 5.32 0.48 26.45
C GLU A 168 5.08 1.96 26.11
N HIS A 169 4.40 2.23 24.99
CA HIS A 169 4.13 3.55 24.46
C HIS A 169 2.69 3.63 23.93
N VAL A 170 1.90 4.56 24.47
CA VAL A 170 0.49 4.75 24.10
C VAL A 170 0.17 6.23 24.01
N ILE A 171 -0.56 6.61 22.97
CA ILE A 171 -1.22 7.91 22.89
C ILE A 171 -2.71 7.68 23.13
N SER A 172 -3.22 8.23 24.22
CA SER A 172 -4.63 8.14 24.58
C SER A 172 -5.34 9.44 24.25
N VAL A 173 -6.61 9.37 23.86
CA VAL A 173 -7.53 10.52 23.87
C VAL A 173 -8.55 10.27 24.97
N ARG A 174 -8.75 11.25 25.85
CA ARG A 174 -9.82 11.25 26.87
C ARG A 174 -10.47 12.61 26.92
N ASN A 175 -11.80 12.66 26.83
CA ASN A 175 -12.56 13.91 26.84
C ASN A 175 -12.00 14.94 25.85
N ARG A 176 -11.74 14.48 24.61
CA ARG A 176 -11.20 15.29 23.52
C ARG A 176 -9.80 15.90 23.77
N LYS A 177 -9.02 15.35 24.72
CA LYS A 177 -7.63 15.75 24.98
C LYS A 177 -6.70 14.57 24.77
N ALA A 178 -5.60 14.79 24.06
CA ALA A 178 -4.55 13.81 23.91
C ALA A 178 -3.71 13.72 25.20
N ILE A 179 -3.27 12.50 25.52
CA ILE A 179 -2.46 12.18 26.69
C ILE A 179 -1.37 11.22 26.21
N LEU A 180 -0.11 11.61 26.41
CA LEU A 180 1.04 10.76 26.13
C LEU A 180 1.37 9.89 27.35
N LYS A 181 1.39 8.57 27.17
CA LYS A 181 1.84 7.60 28.19
C LYS A 181 3.01 6.78 27.66
N THR A 182 4.15 6.84 28.35
CA THR A 182 5.35 6.08 28.00
C THR A 182 6.00 5.52 29.26
N THR A 183 6.20 4.21 29.32
CA THR A 183 6.91 3.54 30.42
C THR A 183 8.36 3.21 30.08
N HIS A 184 8.74 3.36 28.81
CA HIS A 184 10.08 3.07 28.29
C HIS A 184 10.67 4.28 27.57
N ALA A 185 11.99 4.22 27.33
CA ALA A 185 12.70 5.29 26.63
C ALA A 185 12.30 5.36 25.15
N ASP A 186 12.10 6.58 24.66
CA ASP A 186 11.95 6.90 23.23
C ASP A 186 13.18 7.71 22.76
N PRO A 187 14.33 7.05 22.53
CA PRO A 187 15.59 7.74 22.26
C PRO A 187 15.59 8.51 20.94
N MET A 188 14.68 8.20 20.02
CA MET A 188 14.56 8.88 18.73
C MET A 188 13.49 9.97 18.72
N GLY A 189 12.84 10.23 19.86
CA GLY A 189 11.84 11.28 20.00
C GLY A 189 10.67 11.15 19.03
N ARG A 190 10.25 9.91 18.71
CA ARG A 190 9.14 9.64 17.79
C ARG A 190 7.78 9.98 18.42
N MET A 191 7.59 9.64 19.68
CA MET A 191 6.33 9.78 20.41
C MET A 191 5.83 11.24 20.48
N PRO A 192 6.66 12.25 20.76
CA PRO A 192 6.23 13.65 20.71
C PRO A 192 5.68 14.08 19.35
N GLN A 193 6.22 13.55 18.24
CA GLN A 193 5.76 13.93 16.89
C GLN A 193 4.36 13.38 16.61
N TRP A 194 4.12 12.10 16.94
CA TRP A 194 2.81 11.51 16.80
C TRP A 194 1.79 12.09 17.79
N HIS A 195 2.21 12.36 19.03
CA HIS A 195 1.36 13.03 20.02
C HIS A 195 0.84 14.36 19.51
N ARG A 196 1.70 15.20 18.91
CA ARG A 196 1.29 16.50 18.36
C ARG A 196 0.17 16.38 17.32
N VAL A 197 0.27 15.40 16.41
CA VAL A 197 -0.76 15.15 15.40
C VAL A 197 -2.08 14.70 16.04
N VAL A 198 -2.01 13.80 17.01
CA VAL A 198 -3.22 13.35 17.73
C VAL A 198 -3.83 14.48 18.56
N GLU A 199 -3.01 15.32 19.18
CA GLU A 199 -3.43 16.48 19.96
C GLU A 199 -4.18 17.51 19.12
N GLU A 200 -3.68 17.83 17.93
CA GLU A 200 -4.35 18.72 16.97
C GLU A 200 -5.75 18.21 16.59
N LEU A 201 -5.89 16.89 16.45
CA LEU A 201 -7.13 16.23 16.03
C LEU A 201 -8.04 15.85 17.21
N ALA A 202 -7.56 15.92 18.45
CA ALA A 202 -8.23 15.34 19.63
C ALA A 202 -9.66 15.85 19.83
N GLN A 203 -9.94 17.10 19.43
CA GLN A 203 -11.28 17.70 19.48
C GLN A 203 -12.35 16.93 18.67
N TRP A 204 -11.94 16.20 17.63
CA TRP A 204 -12.82 15.40 16.77
C TRP A 204 -12.68 13.89 17.00
N LEU A 205 -11.75 13.45 17.85
CA LEU A 205 -11.55 12.03 18.16
C LEU A 205 -12.36 11.58 19.38
N PRO A 206 -12.92 10.36 19.37
CA PRO A 206 -13.51 9.76 20.57
C PRO A 206 -12.46 9.41 21.61
N ASP A 207 -12.89 8.96 22.79
CA ASP A 207 -12.00 8.27 23.71
C ASP A 207 -11.41 7.04 23.02
N VAL A 208 -10.08 7.00 22.91
CA VAL A 208 -9.34 5.93 22.22
C VAL A 208 -7.95 5.77 22.81
N ASP A 209 -7.40 4.56 22.73
CA ASP A 209 -6.00 4.26 23.04
C ASP A 209 -5.29 3.80 21.77
N LEU A 210 -4.14 4.41 21.48
CA LEU A 210 -3.32 4.13 20.31
C LEU A 210 -1.96 3.62 20.78
N PRO A 211 -1.78 2.29 20.91
CA PRO A 211 -0.48 1.69 21.15
C PRO A 211 0.47 1.97 19.99
N VAL A 212 1.71 2.34 20.30
CA VAL A 212 2.68 2.75 19.28
C VAL A 212 3.93 1.89 19.31
N ASN A 213 4.28 1.35 18.15
CA ASN A 213 5.57 0.79 17.87
C ASN A 213 6.56 1.92 17.55
N VAL A 214 7.43 2.23 18.51
CA VAL A 214 8.53 3.19 18.34
C VAL A 214 9.76 2.57 17.67
N MET A 215 9.76 1.28 17.34
CA MET A 215 10.90 0.60 16.72
C MET A 215 10.93 0.80 15.20
N ASP A 216 12.10 0.63 14.59
CA ASP A 216 12.20 0.59 13.13
C ASP A 216 11.67 -0.74 12.57
N GLU A 217 11.83 -1.85 13.29
CA GLU A 217 11.26 -3.13 12.92
C GLU A 217 9.75 -3.22 13.18
N SER A 218 9.03 -3.84 12.25
CA SER A 218 7.62 -4.22 12.42
C SER A 218 7.48 -5.36 13.42
N ARG A 219 6.39 -5.34 14.17
CA ARG A 219 6.25 -6.20 15.35
C ARG A 219 5.12 -7.20 15.28
N LEU A 220 4.24 -7.17 14.28
CA LEU A 220 3.11 -8.10 14.20
C LEU A 220 3.25 -9.05 13.01
N LEU A 221 3.33 -10.35 13.27
CA LEU A 221 3.28 -11.42 12.27
C LEU A 221 2.22 -12.44 12.66
N VAL A 222 0.95 -12.04 12.52
CA VAL A 222 -0.18 -12.92 12.84
C VAL A 222 -0.28 -14.02 11.77
N PRO A 223 -0.41 -15.31 12.15
CA PRO A 223 -0.46 -16.41 11.20
C PRO A 223 -1.54 -16.22 10.13
N TRP A 224 -1.21 -16.63 8.89
CA TRP A 224 -2.07 -16.44 7.71
C TRP A 224 -3.50 -16.91 7.94
N LYS A 225 -3.63 -18.10 8.57
CA LYS A 225 -4.93 -18.74 8.82
C LYS A 225 -5.85 -17.80 9.60
N GLU A 226 -5.36 -17.22 10.69
CA GLU A 226 -6.13 -16.32 11.53
C GLU A 226 -6.52 -15.05 10.76
N ILE A 227 -5.57 -14.37 10.11
CA ILE A 227 -5.85 -13.14 9.36
C ILE A 227 -6.86 -13.41 8.23
N ASN A 228 -6.68 -14.47 7.47
CA ASN A 228 -7.55 -14.81 6.36
C ASN A 228 -8.96 -15.21 6.83
N GLU A 229 -9.10 -15.93 7.96
CA GLU A 229 -10.41 -16.20 8.57
C GLU A 229 -11.10 -14.91 9.00
N ARG A 230 -10.38 -13.99 9.66
CA ARG A 230 -10.93 -12.69 10.10
C ARG A 230 -11.34 -11.81 8.92
N VAL A 231 -10.50 -11.66 7.91
CA VAL A 231 -10.83 -10.84 6.72
C VAL A 231 -12.03 -11.42 5.97
N ARG A 232 -12.14 -12.75 5.85
CA ARG A 232 -13.33 -13.38 5.23
C ARG A 232 -14.60 -13.13 6.05
N LYS A 233 -14.52 -13.26 7.37
CA LYS A 233 -15.65 -12.98 8.26
C LYS A 233 -16.07 -11.51 8.16
N GLU A 234 -15.12 -10.58 8.23
CA GLU A 234 -15.39 -9.15 8.07
C GLU A 234 -16.06 -8.85 6.72
N ALA A 235 -15.54 -9.41 5.62
CA ALA A 235 -16.11 -9.21 4.29
C ALA A 235 -17.54 -9.76 4.16
N ALA A 236 -17.84 -10.88 4.82
CA ALA A 236 -19.18 -11.48 4.80
C ALA A 236 -20.20 -10.70 5.65
N GLU A 237 -19.77 -10.06 6.73
CA GLU A 237 -20.62 -9.29 7.65
C GLU A 237 -20.71 -7.79 7.28
N ARG A 238 -19.80 -7.31 6.42
CA ARG A 238 -19.75 -5.92 5.95
C ARG A 238 -21.05 -5.53 5.25
N ARG A 239 -21.66 -4.45 5.73
CA ARG A 239 -22.88 -3.90 5.15
C ARG A 239 -23.00 -2.39 5.41
N VAL A 240 -23.65 -1.71 4.48
CA VAL A 240 -24.11 -0.34 4.68
C VAL A 240 -25.41 -0.40 5.50
N VAL A 241 -25.32 -0.08 6.79
CA VAL A 241 -26.49 -0.10 7.69
C VAL A 241 -27.50 1.01 7.34
N PRO A 242 -28.82 0.81 7.57
CA PRO A 242 -29.82 1.87 7.41
C PRO A 242 -29.56 3.05 8.35
N PRO A 243 -29.90 4.30 7.98
CA PRO A 243 -29.69 5.47 8.84
C PRO A 243 -30.28 5.34 10.25
N SER A 244 -31.43 4.66 10.38
CA SER A 244 -32.12 4.43 11.66
C SER A 244 -31.37 3.51 12.62
N GLU A 245 -30.41 2.72 12.13
CA GLU A 245 -29.61 1.79 12.94
C GLU A 245 -28.21 2.35 13.26
N VAL A 246 -27.86 3.52 12.73
CA VAL A 246 -26.56 4.13 12.95
C VAL A 246 -26.47 4.67 14.38
N ARG A 247 -25.39 4.33 15.06
CA ARG A 247 -25.03 4.95 16.35
C ARG A 247 -24.04 6.08 16.09
N THR A 248 -24.39 7.28 16.53
CA THR A 248 -23.56 8.49 16.42
C THR A 248 -22.83 8.82 17.72
N GLU A 249 -23.21 8.19 18.82
CA GLU A 249 -22.62 8.41 20.13
C GLU A 249 -21.51 7.38 20.42
N PHE A 250 -20.39 7.89 20.92
CA PHE A 250 -19.28 7.06 21.35
C PHE A 250 -19.49 6.58 22.79
N THR A 251 -19.31 5.28 23.01
CA THR A 251 -19.18 4.76 24.37
C THR A 251 -17.77 5.08 24.85
N GLY A 252 -17.62 5.97 25.84
CA GLY A 252 -16.31 6.28 26.44
C GLY A 252 -15.61 5.06 27.04
N LEU A 253 -14.44 5.27 27.66
CA LEU A 253 -13.58 4.18 28.15
C LEU A 253 -13.46 4.00 29.69
N PRO A 254 -14.41 4.43 30.56
CA PRO A 254 -14.21 4.37 32.01
C PRO A 254 -14.05 2.95 32.55
N ALA A 255 -14.69 1.96 31.92
CA ALA A 255 -14.55 0.55 32.32
C ALA A 255 -13.15 0.00 32.02
N ILE A 256 -12.50 0.47 30.95
CA ILE A 256 -11.14 0.07 30.57
C ILE A 256 -10.13 0.83 31.42
N ASP A 257 -10.37 2.13 31.67
CA ASP A 257 -9.53 2.96 32.53
C ASP A 257 -9.55 2.49 33.99
N ALA A 258 -10.62 1.82 34.42
CA ALA A 258 -10.75 1.22 35.74
C ALA A 258 -10.21 -0.22 35.82
N GLU A 259 -9.75 -0.82 34.71
CA GLU A 259 -9.10 -2.14 34.78
C GLU A 259 -7.77 -2.04 35.57
N PRO A 260 -7.48 -3.00 36.46
CA PRO A 260 -6.26 -2.96 37.26
C PRO A 260 -4.99 -2.96 36.39
N GLU A 261 -4.00 -2.15 36.76
CA GLU A 261 -2.71 -2.06 36.05
C GLU A 261 -1.93 -3.38 36.10
N ASP A 262 -2.17 -4.22 37.12
CA ASP A 262 -1.51 -5.51 37.35
C ASP A 262 -2.10 -6.69 36.55
N GLU A 263 -3.23 -6.50 35.86
CA GLU A 263 -3.82 -7.51 34.97
C GLU A 263 -4.02 -7.03 33.51
N PRO A 264 -2.97 -6.53 32.84
CA PRO A 264 -3.08 -6.06 31.47
C PRO A 264 -3.35 -7.21 30.49
N PHE A 265 -3.75 -6.87 29.27
CA PHE A 265 -3.75 -7.85 28.18
C PHE A 265 -2.31 -8.34 27.94
N ASP A 266 -2.07 -9.63 28.16
CA ASP A 266 -0.75 -10.23 27.99
C ASP A 266 -0.40 -10.35 26.49
N VAL A 267 0.44 -9.44 26.02
CA VAL A 267 1.03 -9.52 24.68
C VAL A 267 2.27 -10.39 24.75
N ARG A 268 2.14 -11.65 24.30
CA ARG A 268 3.30 -12.53 24.17
C ARG A 268 4.25 -12.04 23.10
N TRP A 269 5.39 -11.51 23.52
CA TRP A 269 6.50 -11.08 22.66
C TRP A 269 7.50 -12.21 22.43
N ILE A 270 7.98 -12.32 21.20
CA ILE A 270 9.03 -13.24 20.74
C ILE A 270 10.28 -12.38 20.51
N GLY A 271 11.29 -12.60 21.34
CA GLY A 271 12.56 -11.86 21.36
C GLY A 271 13.70 -12.50 20.55
N GLU A 272 13.55 -13.76 20.18
CA GLU A 272 14.63 -14.60 19.65
C GLU A 272 14.14 -15.49 18.50
N GLY A 273 15.09 -16.09 17.76
CA GLY A 273 14.82 -17.01 16.65
C GLY A 273 14.95 -16.35 15.28
N SER A 274 14.35 -16.97 14.25
CA SER A 274 14.38 -16.47 12.88
C SER A 274 13.13 -15.67 12.53
N TYR A 275 13.31 -14.42 12.11
CA TYR A 275 12.21 -13.62 11.57
C TYR A 275 11.58 -14.27 10.33
N TRP A 276 12.36 -14.98 9.51
CA TRP A 276 11.84 -15.69 8.33
C TRP A 276 10.92 -16.85 8.73
N ASP A 277 11.22 -17.58 9.81
CA ASP A 277 10.34 -18.62 10.34
C ASP A 277 9.00 -18.08 10.83
N LEU A 278 8.99 -16.89 11.43
CA LEU A 278 7.76 -16.20 11.79
C LEU A 278 7.02 -15.74 10.52
N LEU A 279 7.74 -15.12 9.58
CA LEU A 279 7.15 -14.56 8.37
C LEU A 279 6.47 -15.63 7.51
N ARG A 280 7.11 -16.79 7.27
CA ARG A 280 6.53 -17.83 6.39
C ARG A 280 5.20 -18.37 6.92
N GLN A 281 4.93 -18.25 8.23
CA GLN A 281 3.63 -18.62 8.83
C GLN A 281 2.50 -17.63 8.47
N THR A 282 2.83 -16.41 8.06
CA THR A 282 1.89 -15.39 7.57
C THR A 282 1.60 -15.52 6.07
N CYS A 283 2.36 -16.37 5.37
CA CYS A 283 2.17 -16.59 3.95
C CYS A 283 1.02 -17.56 3.65
N PRO A 284 0.31 -17.39 2.51
CA PRO A 284 -0.69 -18.36 2.04
C PRO A 284 -0.13 -19.80 1.96
N PRO A 285 -0.95 -20.84 2.21
CA PRO A 285 -0.48 -22.23 2.24
C PRO A 285 0.16 -22.71 0.93
N ASP A 286 -0.29 -22.16 -0.19
CA ASP A 286 0.13 -22.44 -1.56
C ASP A 286 1.26 -21.53 -2.07
N SER A 287 1.66 -20.54 -1.26
CA SER A 287 2.72 -19.61 -1.66
C SER A 287 4.10 -20.27 -1.66
N PRO A 288 5.00 -19.88 -2.58
CA PRO A 288 6.35 -20.46 -2.69
C PRO A 288 7.14 -20.49 -1.38
N SER A 289 7.07 -19.45 -0.56
CA SER A 289 7.89 -19.34 0.65
C SER A 289 7.34 -20.07 1.87
N ARG A 290 6.10 -20.56 1.84
CA ARG A 290 5.41 -21.14 3.02
C ARG A 290 6.23 -22.21 3.74
N ASN A 291 6.85 -23.09 2.95
CA ASN A 291 7.55 -24.28 3.44
C ASN A 291 9.06 -24.22 3.21
N ILE A 292 9.62 -23.04 2.95
CA ILE A 292 11.06 -22.86 2.73
C ILE A 292 11.69 -22.32 4.01
N PRO A 293 12.65 -23.04 4.61
CA PRO A 293 13.30 -22.60 5.84
C PRO A 293 14.19 -21.37 5.62
N PRO A 294 14.64 -20.70 6.69
CA PRO A 294 15.67 -19.66 6.60
C PRO A 294 16.92 -20.18 5.87
N ILE A 295 17.71 -19.28 5.29
CA ILE A 295 18.98 -19.68 4.67
C ILE A 295 19.98 -20.10 5.75
N ASP A 296 20.70 -21.19 5.51
CA ASP A 296 21.92 -21.48 6.26
C ASP A 296 23.05 -20.66 5.65
N ILE A 297 23.29 -19.47 6.20
CA ILE A 297 24.29 -18.51 5.69
C ILE A 297 25.72 -19.08 5.61
N TYR A 298 26.03 -20.17 6.31
CA TYR A 298 27.37 -20.75 6.32
C TYR A 298 27.56 -21.84 5.27
N HIS A 299 26.47 -22.48 4.84
CA HIS A 299 26.52 -23.66 3.97
C HIS A 299 25.80 -23.44 2.62
N ASP A 300 24.79 -22.58 2.58
CA ASP A 300 24.01 -22.31 1.39
C ASP A 300 24.63 -21.21 0.53
N ALA A 301 24.70 -21.44 -0.78
CA ALA A 301 25.04 -20.40 -1.74
C ALA A 301 23.91 -19.38 -1.90
N ILE A 302 24.26 -18.12 -2.17
CA ILE A 302 23.27 -17.07 -2.43
C ILE A 302 22.61 -17.31 -3.81
N ASP A 303 21.28 -17.46 -3.80
CA ASP A 303 20.46 -17.55 -5.02
C ASP A 303 20.25 -16.15 -5.63
N MET A 304 21.23 -15.72 -6.43
CA MET A 304 21.19 -14.44 -7.13
C MET A 304 20.29 -14.50 -8.38
N PRO A 305 19.37 -13.54 -8.57
CA PRO A 305 18.57 -13.49 -9.80
C PRO A 305 19.45 -13.18 -11.02
N ILE A 306 19.47 -14.08 -11.99
CA ILE A 306 20.16 -13.90 -13.29
C ILE A 306 19.20 -13.58 -14.44
N ALA A 307 17.90 -13.73 -14.22
CA ALA A 307 16.83 -13.45 -15.17
C ALA A 307 15.97 -12.28 -14.68
N TYR A 308 15.12 -11.76 -15.58
CA TYR A 308 14.16 -10.73 -15.22
C TYR A 308 13.27 -11.17 -14.04
N PRO A 309 12.95 -10.24 -13.12
CA PRO A 309 11.95 -10.51 -12.10
C PRO A 309 10.66 -10.99 -12.77
N ARG A 310 10.01 -12.01 -12.19
CA ARG A 310 8.68 -12.42 -12.65
C ARG A 310 7.74 -11.23 -12.56
N HIS A 311 6.86 -11.07 -13.57
CA HIS A 311 5.92 -9.94 -13.66
C HIS A 311 6.59 -8.56 -13.77
N SER A 312 7.80 -8.53 -14.33
CA SER A 312 8.44 -7.30 -14.82
C SER A 312 8.03 -7.01 -16.27
N PHE A 313 8.14 -5.75 -16.68
CA PHE A 313 7.96 -5.32 -18.06
C PHE A 313 9.34 -5.06 -18.67
N SER A 314 9.82 -5.94 -19.55
CA SER A 314 11.16 -5.86 -20.14
C SER A 314 12.30 -5.69 -19.11
N GLY A 315 12.18 -6.35 -17.97
CA GLY A 315 13.15 -6.27 -16.86
C GLY A 315 12.86 -5.19 -15.81
N TYR A 316 11.93 -4.30 -16.08
CA TYR A 316 11.55 -3.21 -15.16
C TYR A 316 10.42 -3.61 -14.22
N VAL A 317 10.49 -3.14 -12.98
CA VAL A 317 9.42 -3.35 -12.00
C VAL A 317 8.14 -2.67 -12.50
N GLN A 318 7.11 -3.47 -12.75
CA GLN A 318 5.77 -2.98 -13.11
C GLN A 318 4.80 -3.13 -11.95
N ASN A 319 4.76 -4.31 -11.32
CA ASN A 319 3.95 -4.58 -10.13
C ASN A 319 4.85 -4.57 -8.88
N TRP A 320 4.98 -3.41 -8.25
CA TRP A 320 5.84 -3.24 -7.08
C TRP A 320 5.36 -4.05 -5.86
N THR A 321 4.04 -4.23 -5.69
CA THR A 321 3.44 -4.98 -4.57
C THR A 321 3.81 -6.45 -4.62
N LEU A 322 3.80 -7.04 -5.81
CA LEU A 322 4.22 -8.43 -6.04
C LEU A 322 5.75 -8.56 -6.03
N SER A 323 6.47 -7.59 -6.61
CA SER A 323 7.93 -7.62 -6.70
C SER A 323 8.62 -7.65 -5.34
N LYS A 324 8.01 -7.02 -4.33
CA LYS A 324 8.53 -6.99 -2.96
C LYS A 324 7.91 -8.03 -2.01
N ASP A 325 7.09 -8.94 -2.50
CA ASP A 325 6.37 -9.91 -1.67
C ASP A 325 7.25 -11.10 -1.25
N PRO A 326 7.68 -11.19 0.02
CA PRO A 326 8.48 -12.30 0.53
C PRO A 326 7.79 -13.65 0.42
N CYS A 327 6.45 -13.71 0.39
CA CYS A 327 5.73 -14.98 0.21
C CYS A 327 5.86 -15.54 -1.21
N GLN A 328 6.09 -14.68 -2.20
CA GLN A 328 6.22 -15.04 -3.61
C GLN A 328 7.68 -15.17 -4.05
N HIS A 329 8.62 -14.64 -3.27
CA HIS A 329 10.05 -14.63 -3.59
C HIS A 329 10.89 -15.25 -2.47
N PRO A 330 10.99 -16.60 -2.41
CA PRO A 330 11.75 -17.31 -1.38
C PRO A 330 13.22 -16.86 -1.29
N ARG A 331 13.82 -16.49 -2.42
CA ARG A 331 15.19 -15.97 -2.49
C ARG A 331 15.44 -14.77 -1.57
N LEU A 332 14.41 -13.98 -1.24
CA LEU A 332 14.56 -12.83 -0.35
C LEU A 332 15.09 -13.23 1.03
N ARG A 333 14.84 -14.47 1.49
CA ARG A 333 15.44 -15.03 2.72
C ARG A 333 16.96 -14.91 2.76
N SER A 334 17.61 -14.86 1.59
CA SER A 334 19.06 -14.78 1.41
C SER A 334 19.55 -13.41 0.96
N LEU A 335 18.65 -12.48 0.63
CA LEU A 335 18.98 -11.23 -0.04
C LEU A 335 18.51 -9.98 0.72
N HIS A 336 17.82 -10.15 1.86
CA HIS A 336 17.19 -9.07 2.61
C HIS A 336 17.63 -9.05 4.06
N GLY A 337 18.21 -7.93 4.52
CA GLY A 337 18.78 -7.79 5.88
C GLY A 337 17.84 -8.19 7.02
N THR A 338 16.56 -7.83 6.94
CA THR A 338 15.52 -8.28 7.91
C THR A 338 15.40 -9.80 8.06
N PHE A 339 15.67 -10.59 7.01
CA PHE A 339 15.56 -12.05 7.04
C PHE A 339 16.88 -12.74 7.36
N ILE A 340 18.00 -12.01 7.23
CA ILE A 340 19.33 -12.47 7.57
C ILE A 340 19.61 -12.22 9.04
N GLU A 341 19.59 -10.94 9.43
CA GLU A 341 19.87 -10.52 10.80
C GLU A 341 19.27 -9.13 11.06
N PRO A 342 18.02 -9.03 11.53
CA PRO A 342 17.40 -7.75 11.87
C PRO A 342 18.10 -7.09 13.08
N VAL A 343 17.93 -5.78 13.28
CA VAL A 343 18.48 -5.09 14.47
C VAL A 343 17.70 -5.46 15.72
N SER A 344 16.47 -5.92 15.60
CA SER A 344 15.76 -6.50 16.72
C SER A 344 14.72 -7.50 16.25
N ILE A 345 14.39 -8.45 17.13
CA ILE A 345 13.18 -9.24 17.01
C ILE A 345 12.42 -8.97 18.31
N ASN A 346 11.30 -8.27 18.21
CA ASN A 346 10.36 -8.08 19.29
C ASN A 346 8.95 -8.22 18.71
N THR A 347 8.65 -9.44 18.25
CA THR A 347 7.50 -9.73 17.40
C THR A 347 6.44 -10.48 18.16
N THR A 348 5.17 -10.20 17.92
CA THR A 348 4.05 -11.00 18.41
C THR A 348 3.28 -11.64 17.26
N GLN A 349 2.68 -12.79 17.53
CA GLN A 349 1.72 -13.45 16.64
C GLN A 349 0.26 -13.12 17.03
N SER A 350 0.05 -12.36 18.10
CA SER A 350 -1.27 -11.92 18.55
C SER A 350 -1.73 -10.70 17.74
N LEU A 351 -3.00 -10.72 17.29
CA LEU A 351 -3.60 -9.56 16.64
C LEU A 351 -3.91 -8.45 17.67
N ILE A 352 -3.09 -7.40 17.69
CA ILE A 352 -3.26 -6.19 18.51
C ILE A 352 -3.23 -4.93 17.62
N PRO A 353 -3.93 -3.84 17.95
CA PRO A 353 -3.94 -2.63 17.12
C PRO A 353 -2.72 -1.75 17.41
N LEU A 354 -1.53 -2.26 17.07
CA LEU A 354 -0.26 -1.55 17.25
C LEU A 354 0.05 -0.66 16.03
N PHE A 355 0.24 0.64 16.26
CA PHE A 355 0.52 1.62 15.22
C PHE A 355 2.01 1.77 14.99
N GLY A 356 2.47 1.75 13.74
CA GLY A 356 3.90 1.85 13.40
C GLY A 356 4.18 2.71 12.17
N GLY A 357 5.41 3.19 12.05
CA GLY A 357 5.83 4.04 10.93
C GLY A 357 6.15 3.27 9.64
N CYS A 358 6.41 1.96 9.70
CA CYS A 358 6.69 1.17 8.51
C CYS A 358 6.38 -0.31 8.71
N LYS A 359 6.15 -1.02 7.59
CA LYS A 359 5.97 -2.47 7.62
C LYS A 359 6.26 -3.24 6.34
N LEU A 360 6.55 -4.54 6.46
CA LEU A 360 6.50 -5.47 5.34
C LEU A 360 5.04 -5.85 5.05
N ARG A 361 4.81 -6.37 3.84
CA ARG A 361 3.44 -6.70 3.39
C ARG A 361 2.72 -7.70 4.31
N GLN A 362 3.48 -8.62 4.92
CA GLN A 362 2.99 -9.69 5.78
C GLN A 362 2.65 -9.22 7.20
N ASN A 363 3.16 -8.05 7.59
CA ASN A 363 2.95 -7.55 8.94
C ASN A 363 1.57 -6.94 9.13
N ASN A 364 1.09 -7.03 10.37
CA ASN A 364 -0.26 -6.57 10.74
C ASN A 364 -0.26 -5.28 11.56
N ASP A 365 0.89 -4.61 11.71
CA ASP A 365 0.98 -3.26 12.26
C ASP A 365 0.06 -2.31 11.48
N VAL A 366 -0.60 -1.36 12.17
CA VAL A 366 -1.41 -0.32 11.54
C VAL A 366 -0.51 0.85 11.18
N LEU A 367 -0.44 1.23 9.90
CA LEU A 367 0.47 2.30 9.51
C LEU A 367 -0.03 3.69 9.92
N PHE A 368 0.86 4.49 10.51
CA PHE A 368 0.76 5.95 10.55
C PHE A 368 1.90 6.60 9.77
N PRO A 369 1.78 7.89 9.42
CA PRO A 369 2.89 8.65 8.84
C PRO A 369 4.15 8.48 9.69
N PRO A 370 5.32 8.17 9.09
CA PRO A 370 6.53 7.99 9.88
C PRO A 370 6.88 9.29 10.63
N ALA A 371 7.19 9.18 11.92
CA ALA A 371 7.39 10.33 12.81
C ALA A 371 8.38 11.39 12.29
N MET A 372 9.42 10.96 11.57
CA MET A 372 10.45 11.86 11.07
C MET A 372 9.98 12.78 9.94
N TYR A 373 8.91 12.44 9.21
CA TYR A 373 8.26 13.38 8.27
C TYR A 373 7.48 14.49 8.99
N LEU A 374 7.17 14.30 10.27
CA LEU A 374 6.47 15.27 11.13
C LEU A 374 7.46 16.12 11.96
N SER A 375 8.75 15.76 11.94
CA SER A 375 9.79 16.47 12.65
C SER A 375 10.19 17.74 11.90
N THR A 376 10.44 18.81 12.67
CA THR A 376 11.01 20.07 12.16
C THR A 376 12.52 20.12 12.35
N GLU A 377 13.14 19.04 12.84
CA GLU A 377 14.58 18.99 13.02
C GLU A 377 15.30 19.02 11.67
N GLU A 378 16.34 19.87 11.59
CA GLU A 378 17.13 20.07 10.37
C GLU A 378 17.71 18.77 9.80
N LEU A 379 18.02 17.80 10.66
CA LEU A 379 18.52 16.49 10.26
C LEU A 379 17.56 15.75 9.31
N TYR A 380 16.26 15.91 9.50
CA TYR A 380 15.21 15.20 8.74
C TYR A 380 14.46 16.10 7.77
N ALA A 381 14.14 17.34 8.17
CA ALA A 381 13.43 18.31 7.32
C ALA A 381 14.37 19.03 6.34
N GLY A 382 15.69 18.91 6.52
CA GLY A 382 16.69 19.69 5.80
C GLY A 382 16.71 21.16 6.24
N ARG A 383 17.51 21.98 5.55
CA ARG A 383 17.63 23.44 5.77
C ARG A 383 16.64 24.26 4.93
N GLY A 384 15.59 23.64 4.42
CA GLY A 384 14.70 24.26 3.42
C GLY A 384 15.28 24.39 2.01
N ASP A 385 16.55 24.00 1.79
CA ASP A 385 17.16 23.92 0.47
C ASP A 385 16.61 22.72 -0.31
N ARG A 386 16.16 22.96 -1.55
CA ARG A 386 15.58 21.95 -2.46
C ARG A 386 16.57 21.48 -3.53
N GLY A 387 17.80 22.00 -3.48
CA GLY A 387 18.82 21.77 -4.50
C GLY A 387 18.49 22.45 -5.83
N PRO A 388 19.30 22.18 -6.88
CA PRO A 388 19.12 22.81 -8.18
C PRO A 388 17.91 22.24 -8.93
N GLU A 389 17.42 23.02 -9.90
CA GLU A 389 16.38 22.62 -10.85
C GLU A 389 16.70 21.28 -11.53
N TRP A 390 15.67 20.55 -11.95
CA TRP A 390 15.85 19.21 -12.55
C TRP A 390 16.87 19.21 -13.69
N ILE A 391 16.79 20.18 -14.61
CA ILE A 391 17.68 20.29 -15.78
C ILE A 391 19.14 20.59 -15.42
N GLN A 392 19.40 21.04 -14.19
CA GLN A 392 20.74 21.35 -13.70
C GLN A 392 21.32 20.20 -12.85
N LYS A 393 20.54 19.13 -12.61
CA LYS A 393 21.04 17.94 -11.92
C LYS A 393 22.04 17.23 -12.82
N LYS A 394 23.03 16.58 -12.21
CA LYS A 394 24.02 15.77 -12.94
C LYS A 394 23.37 14.49 -13.43
N ASP A 395 23.67 14.11 -14.66
CA ASP A 395 23.29 12.81 -15.24
C ASP A 395 24.13 11.69 -14.63
N GLY A 396 23.76 11.29 -13.42
CA GLY A 396 24.48 10.25 -12.69
C GLY A 396 23.67 9.74 -11.51
N VAL A 397 24.05 8.54 -11.06
CA VAL A 397 23.43 7.93 -9.89
C VAL A 397 24.32 8.12 -8.69
N VAL A 398 23.70 8.60 -7.60
CA VAL A 398 24.37 8.84 -6.33
C VAL A 398 23.70 8.03 -5.24
N TRP A 399 24.52 7.42 -4.40
CA TRP A 399 24.07 6.84 -3.14
C TRP A 399 25.05 7.22 -2.05
N ARG A 400 24.52 7.67 -0.91
CA ARG A 400 25.29 7.97 0.28
C ARG A 400 24.48 7.59 1.50
N GLY A 401 25.05 6.76 2.36
CA GLY A 401 24.40 6.35 3.58
C GLY A 401 25.29 5.37 4.35
N VAL A 402 24.87 5.06 5.57
CA VAL A 402 25.48 4.00 6.38
C VAL A 402 24.98 2.63 5.91
N ALA A 403 25.61 1.54 6.35
CA ALA A 403 25.20 0.17 6.03
C ALA A 403 24.00 -0.32 6.87
N SER A 404 22.95 0.50 7.05
CA SER A 404 21.76 0.08 7.81
C SER A 404 20.83 -0.87 7.03
N GLY A 405 19.87 -1.48 7.73
CA GLY A 405 18.95 -2.50 7.18
C GLY A 405 19.03 -3.87 7.87
N GLY A 406 19.85 -3.98 8.92
CA GLY A 406 20.04 -5.13 9.80
C GLY A 406 21.44 -5.09 10.42
N ARG A 407 21.83 -6.10 11.21
CA ARG A 407 23.18 -6.25 11.76
C ARG A 407 24.07 -7.01 10.79
N ASN A 408 24.73 -6.29 9.88
CA ASN A 408 25.71 -6.92 8.99
C ASN A 408 27.00 -7.27 9.76
N LYS A 409 27.52 -8.48 9.54
CA LYS A 409 28.78 -8.97 10.10
C LYS A 409 29.79 -9.30 9.00
N ALA A 410 31.03 -9.62 9.38
CA ALA A 410 32.07 -10.04 8.43
C ALA A 410 31.65 -11.27 7.61
N GLU A 411 30.84 -12.14 8.19
CA GLU A 411 30.37 -13.39 7.58
C GLU A 411 29.09 -13.19 6.75
N THR A 412 28.29 -12.14 7.03
CA THR A 412 26.92 -12.01 6.48
C THR A 412 26.69 -10.80 5.58
N TRP A 413 27.64 -9.87 5.49
CA TRP A 413 27.46 -8.59 4.78
C TRP A 413 27.08 -8.74 3.30
N THR A 414 27.50 -9.83 2.65
CA THR A 414 27.22 -10.13 1.23
C THR A 414 25.73 -10.29 0.94
N HIS A 415 24.94 -10.63 1.96
CA HIS A 415 23.49 -10.81 1.85
C HIS A 415 22.69 -9.50 1.91
N PHE A 416 23.32 -8.36 2.22
CA PHE A 416 22.63 -7.09 2.48
C PHE A 416 22.54 -6.21 1.23
N HIS A 417 21.40 -5.55 1.05
CA HIS A 417 21.10 -4.76 -0.16
C HIS A 417 22.10 -3.64 -0.44
N ARG A 418 22.50 -2.88 0.59
CA ARG A 418 23.35 -1.69 0.42
C ARG A 418 24.77 -2.08 0.02
N HIS A 419 25.30 -3.12 0.64
CA HIS A 419 26.60 -3.68 0.29
C HIS A 419 26.61 -4.22 -1.14
N ARG A 420 25.60 -5.00 -1.51
CA ARG A 420 25.39 -5.45 -2.88
C ARG A 420 25.32 -4.29 -3.86
N TYR A 421 24.51 -3.27 -3.57
CA TYR A 421 24.36 -2.11 -4.43
C TYR A 421 25.69 -1.36 -4.64
N VAL A 422 26.45 -1.10 -3.57
CA VAL A 422 27.76 -0.44 -3.66
C VAL A 422 28.75 -1.28 -4.48
N GLN A 423 28.78 -2.60 -4.28
CA GLN A 423 29.61 -3.51 -5.07
C GLN A 423 29.24 -3.51 -6.56
N MET A 424 27.94 -3.43 -6.88
CA MET A 424 27.45 -3.33 -8.26
C MET A 424 27.80 -2.02 -8.96
N LEU A 425 28.13 -0.96 -8.20
CA LEU A 425 28.60 0.32 -8.72
C LEU A 425 30.13 0.46 -8.66
N ASN A 426 30.84 -0.52 -8.09
CA ASN A 426 32.29 -0.50 -7.97
C ASN A 426 32.92 -1.07 -9.24
N GLY A 427 33.52 -0.19 -10.05
CA GLY A 427 34.13 -0.58 -11.32
C GLY A 427 35.18 -1.70 -11.22
N THR A 428 35.93 -1.78 -10.11
CA THR A 428 36.89 -2.88 -9.90
C THR A 428 36.17 -4.21 -9.69
N ALA A 429 35.18 -4.25 -8.80
CA ALA A 429 34.42 -5.47 -8.53
C ALA A 429 33.63 -5.95 -9.75
N VAL A 430 33.10 -5.00 -10.54
CA VAL A 430 32.42 -5.31 -11.80
C VAL A 430 33.41 -5.88 -12.81
N HIS A 431 34.59 -5.26 -12.99
CA HIS A 431 35.62 -5.77 -13.89
C HIS A 431 36.08 -7.19 -13.51
N GLU A 432 36.34 -7.44 -12.22
CA GLU A 432 36.70 -8.77 -11.72
C GLU A 432 35.60 -9.81 -11.97
N SER A 433 34.33 -9.40 -11.89
CA SER A 433 33.20 -10.26 -12.24
C SER A 433 33.15 -10.58 -13.74
N GLU A 434 33.46 -9.62 -14.61
CA GLU A 434 33.50 -9.81 -16.07
C GLU A 434 34.57 -10.82 -16.51
N ILE A 435 35.75 -10.79 -15.87
CA ILE A 435 36.86 -11.71 -16.18
C ILE A 435 36.83 -13.01 -15.37
N GLY A 436 35.83 -13.19 -14.50
CA GLY A 436 35.68 -14.38 -13.66
C GLY A 436 36.70 -14.49 -12.53
N SER A 437 37.34 -13.39 -12.13
CA SER A 437 38.32 -13.35 -11.05
C SER A 437 37.75 -12.89 -9.70
N LEU A 438 36.47 -12.49 -9.65
CA LEU A 438 35.83 -12.08 -8.40
C LEU A 438 35.79 -13.29 -7.44
N PRO A 439 36.36 -13.20 -6.22
CA PRO A 439 36.36 -14.31 -5.29
C PRO A 439 34.94 -14.76 -4.93
N ALA A 440 34.75 -16.08 -4.78
CA ALA A 440 33.48 -16.63 -4.32
C ALA A 440 33.11 -16.07 -2.93
N GLU A 441 34.09 -15.97 -2.05
CA GLU A 441 34.00 -15.22 -0.79
C GLU A 441 33.89 -13.72 -1.08
N GLY A 442 32.77 -13.10 -0.71
CA GLY A 442 32.53 -11.67 -0.99
C GLY A 442 31.75 -11.39 -2.27
N THR A 443 31.38 -12.42 -3.05
CA THR A 443 30.46 -12.24 -4.18
C THR A 443 29.10 -11.75 -3.67
N THR A 444 28.71 -10.52 -4.04
CA THR A 444 27.44 -9.90 -3.65
C THR A 444 26.44 -9.77 -4.80
N PHE A 445 26.87 -9.99 -6.04
CA PHE A 445 26.04 -9.95 -7.23
C PHE A 445 26.59 -10.92 -8.29
N LYS A 446 25.77 -11.24 -9.30
CA LYS A 446 26.20 -11.93 -10.52
C LYS A 446 25.79 -11.08 -11.72
N LEU A 447 26.67 -10.99 -12.71
CA LEU A 447 26.33 -10.35 -13.97
C LEU A 447 25.25 -11.17 -14.70
N PRO A 448 24.23 -10.53 -15.29
CA PRO A 448 23.26 -11.20 -16.13
C PRO A 448 23.96 -11.74 -17.38
N ALA A 449 23.40 -12.80 -17.96
CA ALA A 449 23.92 -13.35 -19.21
C ALA A 449 23.86 -12.31 -20.34
N GLN A 450 24.83 -12.35 -21.25
CA GLN A 450 24.87 -11.45 -22.40
C GLN A 450 23.58 -11.57 -23.22
N GLY A 451 22.99 -10.43 -23.60
CA GLY A 451 21.72 -10.39 -24.35
C GLY A 451 20.45 -10.50 -23.50
N HIS A 452 20.55 -10.73 -22.16
CA HIS A 452 19.37 -10.68 -21.29
C HIS A 452 18.70 -9.32 -21.29
N TYR A 453 19.49 -8.23 -21.29
CA TYR A 453 19.00 -6.86 -21.39
C TYR A 453 19.35 -6.30 -22.77
N SER A 454 18.38 -5.69 -23.44
CA SER A 454 18.57 -5.00 -24.74
C SER A 454 19.23 -3.64 -24.53
N LEU A 455 20.45 -3.64 -23.98
CA LEU A 455 21.20 -2.43 -23.68
C LEU A 455 22.16 -2.14 -24.82
N VAL A 456 21.96 -1.01 -25.49
CA VAL A 456 22.94 -0.51 -26.45
C VAL A 456 24.17 -0.05 -25.67
N ALA A 457 25.28 -0.77 -25.81
CA ALA A 457 26.58 -0.26 -25.38
C ALA A 457 26.92 0.94 -26.27
N PRO A 458 27.30 2.11 -25.73
CA PRO A 458 27.71 3.23 -26.57
C PRO A 458 28.94 2.77 -27.36
N GLY A 459 28.86 2.90 -28.68
CA GLY A 459 29.78 2.29 -29.62
C GLY A 459 31.25 2.64 -29.41
N ASN A 460 32.09 1.66 -29.72
CA ASN A 460 33.47 1.74 -30.22
C ASN A 460 34.27 3.01 -29.92
N GLY A 461 35.17 2.88 -28.96
CA GLY A 461 36.37 3.69 -28.87
C GLY A 461 37.02 3.46 -27.53
N ARG A 462 38.28 3.02 -27.54
CA ARG A 462 39.16 3.02 -26.35
C ARG A 462 39.23 4.43 -25.77
N LYS A 463 38.26 4.77 -24.94
CA LYS A 463 38.33 5.77 -23.90
C LYS A 463 37.74 5.08 -22.71
N HIS A 464 38.62 4.66 -21.80
CA HIS A 464 38.24 4.32 -20.45
C HIS A 464 37.32 5.43 -19.95
N LEU A 465 36.01 5.16 -19.91
CA LEU A 465 35.12 5.89 -19.06
C LEU A 465 35.65 5.65 -17.66
N HIS A 466 36.33 6.65 -17.10
CA HIS A 466 36.71 6.74 -15.69
C HIS A 466 35.47 6.82 -14.76
N ALA A 467 34.31 6.34 -15.22
CA ALA A 467 33.16 5.91 -14.45
C ALA A 467 33.00 4.41 -14.75
N GLY A 468 33.74 3.60 -14.01
CA GLY A 468 33.81 2.16 -14.21
C GLY A 468 32.45 1.50 -14.03
N GLY A 469 31.99 0.82 -15.07
CA GLY A 469 31.16 -0.38 -14.98
C GLY A 469 29.87 -0.26 -14.17
N CYS A 470 28.96 0.65 -14.53
CA CYS A 470 27.56 0.41 -14.18
C CYS A 470 26.95 -0.52 -15.22
N ASN A 471 26.58 -1.72 -14.79
CA ASN A 471 25.72 -2.60 -15.56
C ASN A 471 24.37 -1.90 -15.77
N LYS A 472 24.13 -1.37 -16.97
CA LYS A 472 22.96 -0.54 -17.27
C LYS A 472 21.63 -1.24 -16.96
N GLY A 473 21.59 -2.57 -16.90
CA GLY A 473 20.37 -3.34 -16.63
C GLY A 473 19.87 -3.29 -15.18
N VAL A 474 20.65 -2.79 -14.23
CA VAL A 474 20.25 -2.68 -12.81
C VAL A 474 19.96 -1.23 -12.42
N LEU A 475 20.52 -0.27 -13.17
CA LEU A 475 20.48 1.15 -12.86
C LEU A 475 19.35 1.89 -13.56
N ASP A 476 18.23 1.21 -13.75
CA ASP A 476 17.17 1.61 -14.68
C ASP A 476 15.83 1.80 -13.92
N VAL A 477 15.92 2.27 -12.67
CA VAL A 477 14.77 2.77 -11.88
C VAL A 477 14.68 4.30 -11.90
N ILE A 478 15.70 4.99 -12.38
CA ILE A 478 15.67 6.45 -12.53
C ILE A 478 16.57 6.77 -13.71
N LEU A 479 16.00 7.05 -14.88
CA LEU A 479 16.53 7.90 -15.96
C LEU A 479 15.68 7.65 -17.22
N ALA A 480 14.62 8.43 -17.37
CA ALA A 480 14.07 8.72 -18.68
C ALA A 480 13.69 10.20 -18.71
N GLY A 481 14.27 10.90 -19.67
CA GLY A 481 13.90 12.27 -19.94
C GLY A 481 14.97 13.05 -20.67
N MET A 482 15.37 12.61 -21.88
CA MET A 482 15.70 13.54 -22.97
C MET A 482 15.32 12.87 -24.30
N ASP A 483 14.26 13.40 -24.90
CA ASP A 483 13.91 13.17 -26.31
C ASP A 483 14.81 14.09 -27.14
N GLU A 484 15.65 13.54 -28.02
CA GLU A 484 16.57 14.30 -28.88
C GLU A 484 15.82 15.25 -29.84
N ASN A 485 14.49 15.13 -29.95
CA ASN A 485 13.68 15.98 -30.82
C ASN A 485 13.40 17.39 -30.27
N TYR A 486 13.70 17.67 -29.00
CA TYR A 486 13.45 19.00 -28.41
C TYR A 486 14.58 20.03 -28.64
N LEU A 487 15.74 19.60 -29.17
CA LEU A 487 16.89 20.48 -29.44
C LEU A 487 16.88 21.13 -30.84
N SER A 488 15.89 20.83 -31.69
CA SER A 488 15.82 21.39 -33.06
C SER A 488 14.99 22.68 -33.19
N GLN A 489 14.28 23.09 -32.12
CA GLN A 489 13.45 24.30 -32.14
C GLN A 489 13.99 25.37 -31.20
N ARG A 490 15.17 25.92 -31.52
CA ARG A 490 15.58 27.30 -31.24
C ARG A 490 17.01 27.47 -31.72
N GLY A 491 17.18 28.13 -32.86
CA GLY A 491 18.37 28.93 -33.14
C GLY A 491 17.95 30.38 -33.37
N PRO A 492 18.90 31.28 -33.65
CA PRO A 492 20.29 31.29 -33.22
C PRO A 492 20.49 31.89 -31.81
#